data_AF-A0A7C2YE06-F1
#
_entry.id   AF-A0A7C2YE06-F1
#
_cell.length_a   1.000
_cell.length_b   1.000
_cell.length_c   1.000
_cell.angle_alpha   90.00
_cell.angle_beta   90.00
_cell.angle_gamma   90.00
#
_symmetry.space_group_name_H-M   'P 1'
#
loop_
_entity.id
_entity.type
_entity.pdbx_description
1 polymer ?
#
loop_
_entity_poly.entity_id
_entity_poly.type
_entity_poly.pdbx_seq_one_letter_code
_entity_poly.pdbx_strand_id
1 'polypeptide(L)'
;MAFAGWSADGRAVLVTAPTGHIYDRESRLLPLAGGAPRQVGRGLLPAWSSDGRRVAYDSGPCIECSVTRFDVATGRSTALSGPLGALIQLAWSPRGDVIAVSIIAGPETSGVYLVQADGSGVRKLPVATSRLLWSPRGTHLRVAPYVGDHGVQWPPGPRAGYTLASEHLARRCPMSGHVLRVGNIEVIELLDTPMAFPFEAFFPQQGPQPFQPYRELYPRSFAPDGRFQTYAQAYVVRAGGRTILVDAGVGPGPHDWLGGARGRLLDDMQEKGVRPEDVDIVVFTHLHGDHVGWNLQYEAGSPRPTFPRARYYVPQADWDFFTDPSRLGQWGTDRTVVPLRDLGVLELFSGETALAEGVTTLPTPGHTPGHTSIMLASLGERALICGDLAHHPAQVDQTSWVPAFDTDGAQAVQTRSRIFDMLESEGLVAVFCHFPTPGFGRLVRLEGRRVFRAL
;
A
#
# COMPACT_ATOMS: atom_id res chain seq x y z
N MET A 1 18.55 1.47 -1.35
CA MET A 1 17.64 0.43 -1.89
C MET A 1 18.47 -0.53 -2.73
N ALA A 2 18.71 -1.75 -2.27
CA ALA A 2 19.34 -2.78 -3.09
C ALA A 2 18.29 -3.37 -4.04
N PHE A 3 18.64 -3.61 -5.31
CA PHE A 3 17.76 -4.31 -6.25
C PHE A 3 18.12 -5.80 -6.23
N ALA A 4 17.12 -6.68 -6.17
CA ALA A 4 17.32 -8.12 -6.27
C ALA A 4 16.29 -8.69 -7.26
N GLY A 5 16.77 -9.40 -8.29
CA GLY A 5 15.91 -9.98 -9.32
C GLY A 5 16.34 -11.40 -9.67
N TRP A 6 15.41 -12.35 -9.65
CA TRP A 6 15.65 -13.73 -10.05
C TRP A 6 15.73 -13.87 -11.57
N SER A 7 16.63 -14.74 -12.05
CA SER A 7 16.59 -15.22 -13.42
C SER A 7 15.30 -16.01 -13.67
N ALA A 8 14.82 -16.03 -14.90
CA ALA A 8 13.55 -16.70 -15.26
C ALA A 8 13.55 -18.21 -14.94
N ASP A 9 14.71 -18.86 -14.97
CA ASP A 9 14.91 -20.26 -14.61
C ASP A 9 15.13 -20.50 -13.12
N GLY A 10 15.15 -19.43 -12.31
CA GLY A 10 15.37 -19.48 -10.86
C GLY A 10 16.74 -19.99 -10.46
N ARG A 11 17.77 -19.94 -11.33
CA ARG A 11 19.12 -20.46 -11.05
C ARG A 11 20.12 -19.40 -10.62
N ALA A 12 19.79 -18.13 -10.81
CA ALA A 12 20.65 -17.02 -10.42
C ALA A 12 19.85 -15.83 -9.87
N VAL A 13 20.48 -15.08 -8.97
CA VAL A 13 19.96 -13.81 -8.46
C VAL A 13 20.88 -12.69 -8.91
N LEU A 14 20.30 -11.65 -9.50
CA LEU A 14 20.99 -10.40 -9.74
C LEU A 14 20.83 -9.51 -8.52
N VAL A 15 21.93 -9.11 -7.89
CA VAL A 15 21.94 -8.24 -6.70
C VAL A 15 22.68 -6.96 -7.01
N THR A 16 22.07 -5.83 -6.67
CA THR A 16 22.64 -4.50 -6.86
C THR A 16 22.89 -3.83 -5.52
N ALA A 17 24.16 -3.56 -5.20
CA ALA A 17 24.59 -2.98 -3.94
C ALA A 17 25.14 -1.54 -4.13
N PRO A 18 24.95 -0.63 -3.16
CA PRO A 18 25.60 0.68 -3.16
C PRO A 18 27.13 0.53 -3.09
N THR A 19 27.88 1.33 -3.84
CA THR A 19 29.36 1.33 -3.81
C THR A 19 29.95 2.47 -2.95
N GLY A 20 29.11 3.20 -2.21
CA GLY A 20 29.50 4.34 -1.37
C GLY A 20 29.14 5.72 -1.96
N HIS A 21 28.72 5.78 -3.22
CA HIS A 21 28.17 6.98 -3.85
C HIS A 21 26.69 6.75 -4.19
N ILE A 22 25.79 7.71 -3.93
CA ILE A 22 24.32 7.52 -4.10
C ILE A 22 23.90 7.17 -5.54
N TYR A 23 24.78 7.51 -6.48
CA TYR A 23 24.63 7.38 -7.93
C TYR A 23 25.47 6.25 -8.54
N ASP A 24 26.27 5.54 -7.74
CA ASP A 24 27.06 4.40 -8.20
C ASP A 24 26.59 3.14 -7.47
N ARG A 25 26.24 2.13 -8.28
CA ARG A 25 25.75 0.85 -7.79
C ARG A 25 26.37 -0.26 -8.59
N GLU A 26 26.81 -1.28 -7.89
CA GLU A 26 27.41 -2.45 -8.51
C GLU A 26 26.39 -3.58 -8.55
N SER A 27 26.17 -4.11 -9.76
CA SER A 27 25.33 -5.28 -9.99
C SER A 27 26.19 -6.53 -10.11
N ARG A 28 25.84 -7.56 -9.34
CA ARG A 28 26.50 -8.86 -9.31
C ARG A 28 25.48 -9.97 -9.53
N LEU A 29 25.85 -10.95 -10.35
CA LEU A 29 25.09 -12.18 -10.54
C LEU A 29 25.58 -13.24 -9.54
N LEU A 30 24.65 -13.79 -8.76
CA LEU A 30 24.88 -14.84 -7.78
C LEU A 30 24.29 -16.17 -8.29
N PRO A 31 25.12 -17.14 -8.69
CA PRO A 31 24.65 -18.49 -9.04
C PRO A 31 24.20 -19.23 -7.77
N LEU A 32 23.03 -19.88 -7.80
CA LEU A 32 22.52 -20.62 -6.63
C LEU A 32 23.15 -22.00 -6.44
N ALA A 33 23.66 -22.60 -7.52
CA ALA A 33 24.28 -23.92 -7.48
C ALA A 33 25.65 -23.94 -6.78
N GLY A 34 26.04 -22.83 -6.13
CA GLY A 34 27.40 -22.60 -5.66
C GLY A 34 28.29 -22.13 -6.81
N GLY A 35 28.93 -20.98 -6.64
CA GLY A 35 29.81 -20.37 -7.64
C GLY A 35 30.20 -18.96 -7.25
N ALA A 36 31.33 -18.48 -7.76
CA ALA A 36 31.77 -17.11 -7.48
C ALA A 36 30.77 -16.10 -8.09
N PRO A 37 30.40 -15.03 -7.35
CA PRO A 37 29.65 -13.91 -7.90
C PRO A 37 30.30 -13.36 -9.17
N ARG A 38 29.52 -13.14 -10.22
CA ARG A 38 30.01 -12.52 -11.46
C ARG A 38 29.62 -11.05 -11.48
N GLN A 39 30.59 -10.17 -11.70
CA GLN A 39 30.30 -8.75 -11.87
C GLN A 39 29.57 -8.53 -13.21
N VAL A 40 28.40 -7.89 -13.16
CA VAL A 40 27.57 -7.59 -14.34
C VAL A 40 27.92 -6.21 -14.88
N GLY A 41 28.02 -5.23 -13.99
CA GLY A 41 28.37 -3.86 -14.34
C GLY A 41 28.04 -2.87 -13.23
N ARG A 42 28.36 -1.60 -13.48
CA ARG A 42 27.98 -0.47 -12.63
C ARG A 42 26.84 0.31 -13.29
N GLY A 43 25.72 0.43 -12.59
CA GLY A 43 24.46 0.96 -13.11
C GLY A 43 23.33 0.93 -12.08
N LEU A 44 22.37 1.83 -12.21
CA LEU A 44 21.26 2.02 -11.26
C LEU A 44 20.04 1.13 -11.53
N LEU A 45 19.83 0.69 -12.78
CA LEU A 45 18.58 0.12 -13.28
C LEU A 45 18.79 -1.20 -14.06
N PRO A 46 19.27 -2.27 -13.42
CA PRO A 46 19.37 -3.55 -14.10
C PRO A 46 18.01 -4.23 -14.28
N ALA A 47 17.79 -4.88 -15.43
CA ALA A 47 16.61 -5.67 -15.73
C ALA A 47 16.95 -6.95 -16.51
N TRP A 48 16.30 -8.05 -16.14
CA TRP A 48 16.40 -9.34 -16.81
C TRP A 48 15.63 -9.38 -18.13
N SER A 49 16.20 -10.04 -19.14
CA SER A 49 15.43 -10.51 -20.30
C SER A 49 14.44 -11.59 -19.86
N SER A 50 13.35 -11.74 -20.61
CA SER A 50 12.28 -12.70 -20.31
C SER A 50 12.75 -14.17 -20.29
N ASP A 51 13.80 -14.49 -21.04
CA ASP A 51 14.43 -15.82 -21.09
C ASP A 51 15.51 -16.02 -20.00
N GLY A 52 15.81 -15.00 -19.19
CA GLY A 52 16.83 -15.05 -18.16
C GLY A 52 18.27 -15.22 -18.68
N ARG A 53 18.53 -15.03 -19.98
CA ARG A 53 19.87 -15.19 -20.55
C ARG A 53 20.68 -13.91 -20.60
N ARG A 54 20.02 -12.76 -20.49
CA ARG A 54 20.61 -11.43 -20.65
C ARG A 54 20.13 -10.50 -19.54
N VAL A 55 20.97 -9.53 -19.21
CA VAL A 55 20.63 -8.42 -18.33
C VAL A 55 20.91 -7.14 -19.10
N ALA A 56 19.98 -6.18 -19.07
CA ALA A 56 20.25 -4.82 -19.54
C ALA A 56 20.37 -3.89 -18.34
N TYR A 57 21.25 -2.91 -18.43
CA TYR A 57 21.49 -1.94 -17.37
C TYR A 57 21.99 -0.63 -17.98
N ASP A 58 21.83 0.47 -17.25
CA ASP A 58 22.45 1.76 -17.58
C ASP A 58 23.95 1.71 -17.28
N SER A 59 24.77 2.29 -18.14
CA SER A 59 26.22 2.37 -17.97
C SER A 59 26.74 3.74 -18.36
N GLY A 60 27.67 4.29 -17.59
CA GLY A 60 28.21 5.64 -17.80
C GLY A 60 27.85 6.59 -16.65
N PRO A 61 28.20 7.88 -16.76
CA PRO A 61 27.86 8.88 -15.75
C PRO A 61 26.35 9.16 -15.75
N CYS A 62 25.77 9.45 -14.58
CA CYS A 62 24.31 9.50 -14.36
C CYS A 62 23.50 10.39 -15.30
N ILE A 63 24.10 11.43 -15.87
CA ILE A 63 23.45 12.38 -16.77
C ILE A 63 23.69 12.08 -18.24
N GLU A 64 24.55 11.12 -18.56
CA GLU A 64 24.93 10.69 -19.91
C GLU A 64 25.00 9.14 -19.97
N CYS A 65 23.98 8.48 -19.43
CA CYS A 65 23.94 7.03 -19.40
C CYS A 65 23.67 6.44 -20.80
N SER A 66 24.32 5.31 -21.07
CA SER A 66 24.08 4.43 -22.22
C SER A 66 23.36 3.15 -21.77
N VAL A 67 22.77 2.40 -22.70
CA VAL A 67 22.20 1.08 -22.42
C VAL A 67 23.23 0.01 -22.74
N THR A 68 23.55 -0.84 -21.77
CA THR A 68 24.46 -1.97 -21.92
C THR A 68 23.76 -3.28 -21.62
N ARG A 69 24.09 -4.32 -22.39
CA ARG A 69 23.61 -5.69 -22.20
C ARG A 69 24.73 -6.59 -21.74
N PHE A 70 24.52 -7.30 -20.64
CA PHE A 70 25.35 -8.39 -20.16
C PHE A 70 24.76 -9.74 -20.59
N ASP A 71 25.58 -10.59 -21.18
CA ASP A 71 25.25 -11.97 -21.53
C ASP A 71 25.69 -12.92 -20.42
N VAL A 72 24.75 -13.67 -19.84
CA VAL A 72 25.00 -14.48 -18.64
C VAL A 72 25.91 -15.68 -18.91
N ALA A 73 25.77 -16.30 -20.08
CA ALA A 73 26.52 -17.49 -20.43
C ALA A 73 28.00 -17.16 -20.65
N THR A 74 28.28 -16.10 -21.40
CA THR A 74 29.63 -15.68 -21.77
C THR A 74 30.27 -14.73 -20.75
N GLY A 75 29.47 -14.07 -19.91
CA GLY A 75 29.93 -13.02 -19.01
C GLY A 75 30.33 -11.72 -19.74
N ARG A 76 29.93 -11.55 -21.00
CA ARG A 76 30.33 -10.41 -21.83
C ARG A 76 29.29 -9.29 -21.78
N SER A 77 29.75 -8.07 -21.50
CA SER A 77 28.96 -6.84 -21.68
C SER A 77 29.12 -6.27 -23.09
N THR A 78 28.03 -5.75 -23.65
CA THR A 78 27.97 -5.12 -24.97
C THR A 78 27.16 -3.83 -24.87
N ALA A 79 27.76 -2.69 -25.22
CA ALA A 79 27.04 -1.43 -25.32
C ALA A 79 26.05 -1.49 -26.49
N LEU A 80 24.78 -1.17 -26.24
CA LEU A 80 23.70 -1.19 -27.23
C LEU A 80 23.35 0.22 -27.74
N SER A 81 23.79 1.26 -27.02
CA SER A 81 23.61 2.65 -27.42
C SER A 81 24.85 3.48 -27.07
N GLY A 82 24.97 4.66 -27.68
CA GLY A 82 25.76 5.75 -27.10
C GLY A 82 25.02 6.41 -25.92
N PRO A 83 25.59 7.51 -25.37
CA PRO A 83 24.95 8.28 -24.32
C PRO A 83 23.60 8.85 -24.76
N LEU A 84 22.56 8.64 -23.97
CA LEU A 84 21.20 9.12 -24.26
C LEU A 84 20.75 10.22 -23.29
N GLY A 85 21.19 10.16 -22.02
CA GLY A 85 20.79 11.07 -20.96
C GLY A 85 20.63 10.34 -19.62
N ALA A 86 19.92 10.94 -18.66
CA ALA A 86 19.61 10.26 -17.40
C ALA A 86 18.49 9.23 -17.62
N LEU A 87 18.82 7.94 -17.44
CA LEU A 87 17.83 6.86 -17.52
C LEU A 87 17.01 6.80 -16.23
N ILE A 88 15.68 6.84 -16.36
CA ILE A 88 14.76 6.75 -15.22
C ILE A 88 14.01 5.42 -15.16
N GLN A 89 13.86 4.74 -16.29
CA GLN A 89 13.25 3.41 -16.36
C GLN A 89 13.82 2.63 -17.55
N LEU A 90 14.00 1.31 -17.36
CA LEU A 90 14.41 0.36 -18.38
C LEU A 90 13.50 -0.87 -18.33
N ALA A 91 13.03 -1.37 -19.48
CA ALA A 91 12.19 -2.55 -19.55
C ALA A 91 12.41 -3.37 -20.84
N TRP A 92 12.68 -4.66 -20.69
CA TRP A 92 12.71 -5.60 -21.82
C TRP A 92 11.30 -5.84 -22.37
N SER A 93 11.21 -5.95 -23.69
CA SER A 93 10.06 -6.53 -24.35
C SER A 93 9.92 -8.02 -23.94
N PRO A 94 8.69 -8.57 -23.89
CA PRO A 94 8.48 -9.99 -23.58
C PRO A 94 9.20 -10.95 -24.54
N ARG A 95 9.49 -10.53 -25.77
CA ARG A 95 10.24 -11.30 -26.76
C ARG A 95 11.76 -11.24 -26.56
N GLY A 96 12.25 -10.29 -25.77
CA GLY A 96 13.68 -10.13 -25.47
C GLY A 96 14.51 -9.56 -26.62
N ASP A 97 13.86 -9.00 -27.65
CA ASP A 97 14.50 -8.42 -28.84
C ASP A 97 14.62 -6.89 -28.76
N VAL A 98 13.74 -6.23 -28.00
CA VAL A 98 13.76 -4.77 -27.79
C VAL A 98 13.82 -4.40 -26.30
N ILE A 99 14.52 -3.32 -25.98
CA ILE A 99 14.57 -2.69 -24.65
C ILE A 99 13.97 -1.28 -24.78
N ALA A 100 12.93 -0.99 -24.00
CA ALA A 100 12.39 0.36 -23.89
C ALA A 100 13.06 1.10 -22.72
N VAL A 101 13.49 2.33 -22.95
CA VAL A 101 14.08 3.20 -21.93
C VAL A 101 13.42 4.58 -21.92
N SER A 102 13.27 5.13 -20.71
CA SER A 102 12.78 6.49 -20.52
C SER A 102 13.94 7.37 -20.08
N ILE A 103 14.09 8.51 -20.77
CA ILE A 103 15.23 9.41 -20.63
C ILE A 103 14.75 10.79 -20.18
N ILE A 104 15.45 11.37 -19.19
CA ILE A 104 15.40 12.78 -18.86
C ILE A 104 16.74 13.40 -19.24
N ALA A 105 16.70 14.42 -20.09
CA ALA A 105 17.85 15.21 -20.49
C ALA A 105 17.38 16.64 -20.81
N GLY A 106 17.39 17.02 -22.10
CA GLY A 106 16.89 18.32 -22.58
C GLY A 106 15.54 18.21 -23.32
N PRO A 107 14.97 19.32 -23.79
CA PRO A 107 13.68 19.34 -24.50
C PRO A 107 13.62 18.41 -25.72
N GLU A 108 14.74 18.30 -26.45
CA GLU A 108 14.84 17.49 -27.66
C GLU A 108 15.23 16.04 -27.40
N THR A 109 15.85 15.73 -26.26
CA THR A 109 16.40 14.41 -25.93
C THR A 109 15.60 13.66 -24.87
N SER A 110 14.75 14.35 -24.11
CA SER A 110 13.84 13.69 -23.18
C SER A 110 12.76 12.93 -23.94
N GLY A 111 12.39 11.74 -23.45
CA GLY A 111 11.38 10.90 -24.08
C GLY A 111 11.64 9.40 -23.92
N VAL A 112 10.90 8.61 -24.70
CA VAL A 112 11.02 7.15 -24.71
C VAL A 112 11.83 6.70 -25.92
N TYR A 113 12.78 5.80 -25.70
CA TYR A 113 13.62 5.20 -26.73
C TYR A 113 13.43 3.69 -26.75
N LEU A 114 13.46 3.12 -27.95
CA LEU A 114 13.55 1.68 -28.19
C LEU A 114 14.97 1.35 -28.64
N VAL A 115 15.65 0.50 -27.90
CA VAL A 115 17.00 0.00 -28.17
C VAL A 115 16.90 -1.45 -28.58
N GLN A 116 17.44 -1.81 -29.74
CA GLN A 116 17.46 -3.20 -30.20
C GLN A 116 18.47 -3.99 -29.36
N ALA A 117 18.05 -5.17 -28.88
CA ALA A 117 18.86 -5.99 -27.97
C ALA A 117 20.10 -6.59 -28.65
N ASP A 118 20.13 -6.64 -29.98
CA ASP A 118 21.29 -7.04 -30.79
C ASP A 118 22.25 -5.88 -31.08
N GLY A 119 21.89 -4.64 -30.73
CA GLY A 119 22.67 -3.43 -30.98
C GLY A 119 22.47 -2.84 -32.38
N SER A 120 21.52 -3.35 -33.17
CA SER A 120 21.28 -2.89 -34.55
C SER A 120 20.73 -1.47 -34.67
N GLY A 121 20.18 -0.91 -33.58
CA GLY A 121 19.78 0.50 -33.59
C GLY A 121 19.02 0.98 -32.36
N VAL A 122 18.87 2.31 -32.30
CA VAL A 122 18.13 3.05 -31.29
C VAL A 122 17.14 3.99 -31.97
N ARG A 123 15.88 4.00 -31.51
CA ARG A 123 14.82 4.86 -32.07
C ARG A 123 14.06 5.59 -30.97
N LYS A 124 13.94 6.91 -31.08
CA LYS A 124 13.07 7.72 -30.23
C LYS A 124 11.60 7.60 -30.65
N LEU A 125 10.69 7.47 -29.68
CA LEU A 125 9.24 7.53 -29.88
C LEU A 125 8.72 8.96 -29.70
N PRO A 126 7.71 9.39 -30.47
CA PRO A 126 7.12 10.73 -30.38
C PRO A 126 6.12 10.82 -29.21
N VAL A 127 6.55 10.47 -28.00
CA VAL A 127 5.71 10.45 -26.79
C VAL A 127 6.47 11.04 -25.60
N ALA A 128 5.77 11.78 -24.75
CA ALA A 128 6.29 12.32 -23.51
C ALA A 128 6.37 11.23 -22.41
N THR A 129 7.22 11.45 -21.41
CA THR A 129 7.67 10.42 -20.44
C THR A 129 6.60 10.07 -19.40
N SER A 130 6.68 8.85 -18.84
CA SER A 130 6.81 8.63 -17.37
C SER A 130 6.68 7.19 -16.87
N ARG A 131 6.09 6.28 -17.65
CA ARG A 131 6.02 4.86 -17.27
C ARG A 131 5.92 3.97 -18.49
N LEU A 132 6.81 2.99 -18.58
CA LEU A 132 6.89 2.04 -19.69
C LEU A 132 6.22 0.72 -19.32
N LEU A 133 5.25 0.27 -20.11
CA LEU A 133 4.59 -1.02 -19.95
C LEU A 133 4.42 -1.72 -21.29
N TRP A 134 5.11 -2.84 -21.48
CA TRP A 134 4.93 -3.69 -22.67
C TRP A 134 3.61 -4.46 -22.59
N SER A 135 2.89 -4.52 -23.71
CA SER A 135 1.80 -5.50 -23.87
C SER A 135 2.34 -6.93 -23.71
N PRO A 136 1.54 -7.90 -23.23
CA PRO A 136 2.01 -9.27 -22.99
C PRO A 136 2.63 -9.96 -24.22
N ARG A 137 2.17 -9.60 -25.43
CA ARG A 137 2.69 -10.13 -26.69
C ARG A 137 3.90 -9.36 -27.25
N GLY A 138 4.30 -8.27 -26.61
CA GLY A 138 5.43 -7.41 -26.99
C GLY A 138 5.19 -6.57 -28.24
N THR A 139 3.96 -6.48 -28.76
CA THR A 139 3.66 -5.75 -30.01
C THR A 139 3.30 -4.29 -29.79
N HIS A 140 2.93 -3.93 -28.56
CA HIS A 140 2.61 -2.56 -28.15
C HIS A 140 3.37 -2.19 -26.88
N LEU A 141 3.76 -0.92 -26.78
CA LEU A 141 4.31 -0.29 -25.58
C LEU A 141 3.34 0.81 -25.15
N ARG A 142 2.74 0.68 -23.97
CA ARG A 142 1.96 1.75 -23.36
C ARG A 142 2.91 2.69 -22.64
N VAL A 143 2.77 3.98 -22.95
CA VAL A 143 3.47 5.07 -22.27
C VAL A 143 2.42 5.90 -21.57
N ALA A 144 2.54 6.04 -20.24
CA ALA A 144 1.68 6.90 -19.44
C ALA A 144 2.45 8.18 -19.05
N PRO A 145 1.78 9.35 -18.89
CA PRO A 145 2.38 10.58 -18.40
C PRO A 145 2.52 10.63 -16.86
N TYR A 146 3.55 11.35 -16.37
CA TYR A 146 3.85 11.47 -14.94
C TYR A 146 2.87 12.48 -14.40
N VAL A 147 1.97 12.08 -13.51
CA VAL A 147 1.19 13.06 -12.74
C VAL A 147 2.01 13.36 -11.50
N GLY A 148 2.85 14.39 -11.57
CA GLY A 148 3.41 15.04 -10.39
C GLY A 148 2.44 16.09 -9.86
N ASP A 149 2.49 16.35 -8.55
CA ASP A 149 1.65 17.27 -7.74
C ASP A 149 1.65 18.76 -8.15
N HIS A 150 1.88 19.11 -9.42
CA HIS A 150 1.83 20.50 -9.86
C HIS A 150 0.94 20.66 -11.09
N GLY A 151 -0.22 21.28 -10.87
CA GLY A 151 -1.18 21.64 -11.89
C GLY A 151 -0.58 22.55 -12.95
N VAL A 152 -0.53 22.05 -14.18
CA VAL A 152 -0.51 22.87 -15.40
C VAL A 152 -1.42 22.18 -16.41
N GLN A 153 -2.52 22.85 -16.78
CA GLN A 153 -3.40 22.44 -17.87
C GLN A 153 -2.77 22.77 -19.23
N TRP A 154 -2.94 21.88 -20.20
CA TRP A 154 -2.74 22.16 -21.64
C TRP A 154 -3.87 21.49 -22.45
N PRO A 155 -4.15 21.93 -23.69
CA PRO A 155 -5.49 22.06 -24.24
C PRO A 155 -6.03 20.72 -24.79
N PRO A 156 -7.35 20.59 -25.02
CA PRO A 156 -7.95 19.34 -25.45
C PRO A 156 -7.63 19.05 -26.92
N GLY A 157 -6.88 17.97 -27.18
CA GLY A 157 -6.78 17.32 -28.49
C GLY A 157 -7.81 16.18 -28.64
N PRO A 158 -8.19 15.81 -29.87
CA PRO A 158 -9.52 15.30 -30.19
C PRO A 158 -9.80 13.89 -29.64
N ARG A 159 -11.01 13.75 -29.12
CA ARG A 159 -11.65 12.46 -28.77
C ARG A 159 -11.73 11.58 -30.01
N ALA A 160 -11.11 10.40 -29.95
CA ALA A 160 -11.50 9.26 -30.77
C ALA A 160 -12.03 8.19 -29.82
N GLY A 161 -13.35 8.00 -29.85
CA GLY A 161 -14.04 7.01 -29.04
C GLY A 161 -13.76 5.59 -29.53
N TYR A 162 -13.64 4.67 -28.58
CA TYR A 162 -13.99 3.27 -28.75
C TYR A 162 -14.58 2.76 -27.44
N THR A 163 -15.88 2.51 -27.46
CA THR A 163 -16.58 1.64 -26.52
C THR A 163 -16.24 0.21 -26.92
N LEU A 164 -15.64 -0.59 -26.03
CA LEU A 164 -15.62 -2.04 -26.20
C LEU A 164 -16.00 -2.72 -24.89
N ALA A 165 -17.15 -3.36 -24.94
CA ALA A 165 -17.55 -4.43 -24.06
C ALA A 165 -16.44 -5.49 -24.00
N SER A 166 -15.98 -5.79 -22.79
CA SER A 166 -15.36 -7.08 -22.46
C SER A 166 -15.42 -7.27 -20.95
N GLU A 167 -16.64 -7.48 -20.46
CA GLU A 167 -16.84 -8.39 -19.34
C GLU A 167 -16.10 -9.71 -19.67
N HIS A 168 -15.45 -10.31 -18.68
CA HIS A 168 -14.81 -11.64 -18.68
C HIS A 168 -13.28 -11.84 -18.88
N LEU A 169 -12.41 -10.84 -19.08
CA LEU A 169 -10.95 -11.12 -19.17
C LEU A 169 -10.00 -10.23 -18.34
N ALA A 170 -10.51 -9.42 -17.40
CA ALA A 170 -9.66 -8.68 -16.46
C ALA A 170 -9.26 -9.52 -15.23
N ARG A 171 -8.38 -10.51 -15.40
CA ARG A 171 -7.63 -11.09 -14.28
C ARG A 171 -6.14 -11.07 -14.61
N ARG A 172 -5.36 -10.42 -13.71
CA ARG A 172 -3.91 -10.18 -13.71
C ARG A 172 -3.47 -8.83 -14.28
N CYS A 173 -3.73 -7.78 -13.49
CA CYS A 173 -2.86 -6.59 -13.47
C CYS A 173 -2.06 -6.62 -12.15
N PRO A 174 -0.74 -6.34 -12.16
CA PRO A 174 0.07 -6.28 -10.95
C PRO A 174 -0.25 -5.03 -10.14
N MET A 175 -0.20 -5.20 -8.82
CA MET A 175 -0.47 -4.25 -7.72
C MET A 175 -0.26 -2.76 -8.08
N SER A 176 -1.30 -1.94 -7.90
CA SER A 176 -1.10 -0.55 -7.50
C SER A 176 -0.71 -0.56 -6.02
N GLY A 177 0.12 0.39 -5.57
CA GLY A 177 0.63 0.43 -4.19
C GLY A 177 -0.40 0.60 -3.07
N HIS A 178 -1.69 0.58 -3.39
CA HIS A 178 -2.84 0.70 -2.48
C HIS A 178 -3.82 -0.48 -2.64
N VAL A 179 -3.49 -1.52 -3.43
CA VAL A 179 -4.35 -2.71 -3.61
C VAL A 179 -3.59 -3.97 -3.21
N LEU A 180 -4.16 -4.69 -2.24
CA LEU A 180 -3.77 -6.04 -1.86
C LEU A 180 -4.75 -7.05 -2.45
N ARG A 181 -4.25 -8.17 -2.97
CA ARG A 181 -5.06 -9.33 -3.36
C ARG A 181 -4.83 -10.47 -2.38
N VAL A 182 -5.92 -11.11 -1.97
CA VAL A 182 -5.93 -12.32 -1.14
C VAL A 182 -6.78 -13.34 -1.87
N GLY A 183 -6.14 -14.15 -2.72
CA GLY A 183 -6.86 -15.03 -3.65
C GLY A 183 -7.81 -14.25 -4.58
N ASN A 184 -9.13 -14.47 -4.41
CA ASN A 184 -10.17 -13.77 -5.17
C ASN A 184 -10.63 -12.45 -4.50
N ILE A 185 -10.20 -12.17 -3.28
CA ILE A 185 -10.56 -10.97 -2.52
C ILE A 185 -9.63 -9.83 -2.93
N GLU A 186 -10.20 -8.67 -3.19
CA GLU A 186 -9.47 -7.42 -3.42
C GLU A 186 -9.64 -6.51 -2.22
N VAL A 187 -8.53 -5.97 -1.70
CA VAL A 187 -8.50 -5.01 -0.59
C VAL A 187 -7.88 -3.73 -1.11
N ILE A 188 -8.64 -2.64 -1.05
CA ILE A 188 -8.22 -1.30 -1.47
C ILE A 188 -8.02 -0.48 -0.21
N GLU A 189 -6.78 -0.07 0.04
CA GLU A 189 -6.42 0.85 1.11
C GLU A 189 -6.97 2.24 0.80
N LEU A 190 -7.60 2.85 1.79
CA LEU A 190 -8.07 4.23 1.73
C LEU A 190 -7.38 5.08 2.80
N LEU A 191 -6.94 6.28 2.44
CA LEU A 191 -6.34 7.22 3.39
C LEU A 191 -7.30 8.39 3.63
N ASP A 192 -7.83 8.46 4.84
CA ASP A 192 -8.69 9.57 5.25
C ASP A 192 -7.87 10.78 5.65
N THR A 193 -6.93 10.64 6.59
CA THR A 193 -6.01 11.74 6.96
C THR A 193 -4.77 11.26 7.72
N PRO A 194 -3.58 11.85 7.50
CA PRO A 194 -2.45 11.72 8.43
C PRO A 194 -2.72 12.50 9.73
N MET A 195 -2.29 11.94 10.87
CA MET A 195 -2.47 12.54 12.20
C MET A 195 -1.14 12.58 12.95
N ALA A 196 -0.84 13.71 13.62
CA ALA A 196 0.41 13.89 14.34
C ALA A 196 0.18 14.27 15.80
N PHE A 197 0.76 13.51 16.72
CA PHE A 197 0.56 13.66 18.17
C PHE A 197 1.89 13.75 18.93
N PRO A 198 1.95 14.44 20.09
CA PRO A 198 3.04 14.25 21.03
C PRO A 198 3.13 12.78 21.46
N PHE A 199 4.34 12.22 21.54
CA PHE A 199 4.52 10.82 21.99
C PHE A 199 4.01 10.62 23.42
N GLU A 200 4.16 11.61 24.29
CA GLU A 200 3.72 11.58 25.68
C GLU A 200 2.19 11.60 25.82
N ALA A 201 1.48 12.14 24.82
CA ALA A 201 0.03 12.10 24.79
C ALA A 201 -0.48 10.73 24.30
N PHE A 202 0.21 10.14 23.32
CA PHE A 202 -0.24 8.88 22.71
C PHE A 202 0.28 7.63 23.45
N PHE A 203 1.54 7.63 23.86
CA PHE A 203 2.25 6.58 24.59
C PHE A 203 2.84 7.14 25.90
N PRO A 204 2.00 7.52 26.88
CA PRO A 204 2.43 8.24 28.08
C PRO A 204 3.45 7.49 28.93
N GLN A 205 3.46 6.15 28.88
CA GLN A 205 4.39 5.34 29.65
C GLN A 205 5.78 5.21 28.99
N GLN A 206 5.85 5.32 27.66
CA GLN A 206 7.10 5.13 26.92
C GLN A 206 7.79 6.47 26.62
N GLY A 207 7.02 7.51 26.27
CA GLY A 207 7.57 8.74 25.71
C GLY A 207 8.32 8.52 24.39
N PRO A 208 9.08 9.51 23.89
CA PRO A 208 9.68 9.47 22.54
C PRO A 208 11.01 8.70 22.45
N GLN A 209 11.74 8.53 23.57
CA GLN A 209 13.09 7.94 23.55
C GLN A 209 13.11 6.47 23.11
N PRO A 210 12.22 5.58 23.61
CA PRO A 210 12.20 4.18 23.18
C PRO A 210 11.91 3.98 21.69
N PHE A 211 11.32 4.97 21.02
CA PHE A 211 10.99 4.90 19.60
C PHE A 211 12.18 5.22 18.67
N GLN A 212 13.27 5.82 19.18
CA GLN A 212 14.42 6.22 18.35
C GLN A 212 15.02 5.08 17.50
N PRO A 213 15.20 3.84 18.00
CA PRO A 213 15.71 2.73 17.19
C PRO A 213 14.82 2.35 16.00
N TYR A 214 13.56 2.78 15.99
CA TYR A 214 12.59 2.51 14.93
C TYR A 214 12.51 3.63 13.89
N ARG A 215 13.20 4.76 14.11
CA ARG A 215 13.12 5.93 13.23
C ARG A 215 13.67 5.69 11.83
N GLU A 216 14.75 4.93 11.72
CA GLU A 216 15.32 4.54 10.42
C GLU A 216 14.47 3.46 9.72
N LEU A 217 13.84 2.57 10.48
CA LEU A 217 12.99 1.50 9.95
C LEU A 217 11.65 2.04 9.44
N TYR A 218 11.07 3.00 10.16
CA TYR A 218 9.75 3.56 9.88
C TYR A 218 9.78 5.09 9.88
N PRO A 219 10.53 5.74 8.98
CA PRO A 219 10.71 7.19 8.99
C PRO A 219 9.38 7.95 8.82
N ARG A 220 8.38 7.34 8.17
CA ARG A 220 7.06 7.93 7.98
C ARG A 220 6.15 7.81 9.21
N SER A 221 6.59 7.14 10.27
CA SER A 221 5.89 7.12 11.55
C SER A 221 6.40 8.21 12.50
N PHE A 222 7.23 9.13 12.00
CA PHE A 222 7.71 10.34 12.67
C PHE A 222 7.42 11.55 11.79
N ALA A 223 6.71 12.53 12.34
CA ALA A 223 6.46 13.79 11.66
C ALA A 223 7.77 14.58 11.52
N PRO A 224 7.87 15.54 10.57
CA PRO A 224 9.09 16.35 10.39
C PRO A 224 9.53 17.11 11.64
N ASP A 225 8.58 17.50 12.50
CA ASP A 225 8.80 18.17 13.78
C ASP A 225 9.16 17.19 14.93
N GLY A 226 9.27 15.89 14.64
CA GLY A 226 9.63 14.85 15.60
C GLY A 226 8.45 14.25 16.37
N ARG A 227 7.21 14.68 16.11
CA ARG A 227 6.01 14.06 16.70
C ARG A 227 5.76 12.66 16.18
N PHE A 228 4.94 11.90 16.90
CA PHE A 228 4.42 10.62 16.45
C PHE A 228 3.49 10.85 15.26
N GLN A 229 3.80 10.24 14.11
CA GLN A 229 2.95 10.26 12.92
C GLN A 229 2.20 8.94 12.80
N THR A 230 0.87 9.05 12.79
CA THR A 230 -0.07 7.96 12.51
C THR A 230 -1.02 8.38 11.38
N TYR A 231 -1.91 7.49 10.99
CA TYR A 231 -2.80 7.66 9.84
C TYR A 231 -4.20 7.16 10.19
N ALA A 232 -5.24 7.84 9.75
CA ALA A 232 -6.60 7.27 9.74
C ALA A 232 -6.81 6.63 8.37
N GLN A 233 -6.82 5.30 8.33
CA GLN A 233 -7.05 4.54 7.10
C GLN A 233 -8.27 3.64 7.26
N ALA A 234 -8.95 3.44 6.15
CA ALA A 234 -10.05 2.51 6.01
C ALA A 234 -9.74 1.56 4.84
N TYR A 235 -10.53 0.50 4.71
CA TYR A 235 -10.30 -0.50 3.65
C TYR A 235 -11.58 -0.88 2.95
N VAL A 236 -11.57 -0.84 1.62
CA VAL A 236 -12.64 -1.45 0.82
C VAL A 236 -12.24 -2.87 0.48
N VAL A 237 -13.07 -3.83 0.87
CA VAL A 237 -12.92 -5.25 0.59
C VAL A 237 -13.99 -5.66 -0.43
N ARG A 238 -13.57 -6.13 -1.61
CA ARG A 238 -14.45 -6.73 -2.60
C ARG A 238 -14.34 -8.25 -2.52
N ALA A 239 -15.42 -8.91 -2.10
CA ALA A 239 -15.47 -10.35 -1.88
C ALA A 239 -16.88 -10.89 -2.08
N GLY A 240 -17.02 -12.07 -2.71
CA GLY A 240 -18.32 -12.74 -2.87
C GLY A 240 -19.41 -11.89 -3.55
N GLY A 241 -19.01 -10.99 -4.46
CA GLY A 241 -19.94 -10.05 -5.13
C GLY A 241 -20.42 -8.88 -4.25
N ARG A 242 -19.86 -8.70 -3.05
CA ARG A 242 -20.15 -7.58 -2.14
C ARG A 242 -18.98 -6.60 -2.09
N THR A 243 -19.29 -5.34 -1.85
CA THR A 243 -18.33 -4.30 -1.46
C THR A 243 -18.51 -3.98 0.02
N ILE A 244 -17.48 -4.24 0.81
CA ILE A 244 -17.45 -4.03 2.26
C ILE A 244 -16.49 -2.89 2.54
N LEU A 245 -16.92 -1.89 3.29
CA LEU A 245 -16.04 -0.87 3.87
C LEU A 245 -15.71 -1.27 5.32
N VAL A 246 -14.43 -1.40 5.63
CA VAL A 246 -13.93 -1.60 7.00
C VAL A 246 -13.47 -0.25 7.53
N ASP A 247 -14.19 0.24 8.53
CA ASP A 247 -14.08 1.58 9.13
C ASP A 247 -14.35 2.75 8.16
N ALA A 248 -14.63 3.92 8.70
CA ALA A 248 -15.14 5.09 7.98
C ALA A 248 -14.44 6.40 8.37
N GLY A 249 -13.17 6.35 8.79
CA GLY A 249 -12.34 7.55 8.99
C GLY A 249 -12.84 8.54 10.06
N VAL A 250 -12.20 9.71 10.13
CA VAL A 250 -12.45 10.79 11.09
C VAL A 250 -13.70 11.60 10.77
N GLY A 251 -14.12 11.61 9.50
CA GLY A 251 -15.33 12.30 9.07
C GLY A 251 -15.10 13.68 8.44
N PRO A 252 -16.19 14.41 8.13
CA PRO A 252 -16.13 15.63 7.32
C PRO A 252 -15.48 16.82 8.01
N GLY A 253 -15.30 16.79 9.33
CA GLY A 253 -14.72 17.87 10.13
C GLY A 253 -15.43 19.23 10.00
N PRO A 254 -14.78 20.32 10.45
CA PRO A 254 -13.42 20.36 11.01
C PRO A 254 -13.31 19.65 12.37
N HIS A 255 -12.14 19.10 12.67
CA HIS A 255 -11.82 18.45 13.95
C HIS A 255 -10.76 19.25 14.71
N ASP A 256 -11.12 19.85 15.84
CA ASP A 256 -10.21 20.69 16.63
C ASP A 256 -8.97 19.92 17.13
N TRP A 257 -9.15 18.65 17.50
CA TRP A 257 -8.06 17.75 17.91
C TRP A 257 -7.10 17.37 16.76
N LEU A 258 -7.48 17.66 15.50
CA LEU A 258 -6.63 17.60 14.30
C LEU A 258 -6.23 18.99 13.79
N GLY A 259 -6.31 20.03 14.62
CA GLY A 259 -5.97 21.39 14.22
C GLY A 259 -6.92 21.96 13.18
N GLY A 260 -8.19 21.55 13.21
CA GLY A 260 -9.24 22.00 12.28
C GLY A 260 -9.24 21.24 10.93
N ALA A 261 -8.42 20.20 10.78
CA ALA A 261 -8.42 19.38 9.59
C ALA A 261 -9.74 18.62 9.40
N ARG A 262 -9.97 18.17 8.17
CA ARG A 262 -11.11 17.34 7.76
C ARG A 262 -10.57 16.00 7.25
N GLY A 263 -11.37 14.94 7.39
CA GLY A 263 -11.12 13.71 6.67
C GLY A 263 -11.28 13.89 5.16
N ARG A 264 -10.69 12.98 4.38
CA ARG A 264 -10.74 12.95 2.92
C ARG A 264 -11.14 11.57 2.37
N LEU A 265 -11.71 10.70 3.20
CA LEU A 265 -12.06 9.33 2.83
C LEU A 265 -12.89 9.28 1.54
N LEU A 266 -13.90 10.13 1.40
CA LEU A 266 -14.77 10.13 0.22
C LEU A 266 -14.02 10.58 -1.05
N ASP A 267 -13.10 11.53 -0.92
CA ASP A 267 -12.26 11.97 -2.04
C ASP A 267 -11.34 10.82 -2.48
N ASP A 268 -10.68 10.15 -1.52
CA ASP A 268 -9.77 9.04 -1.80
C ASP A 268 -10.52 7.79 -2.34
N MET A 269 -11.76 7.55 -1.87
CA MET A 269 -12.67 6.57 -2.47
C MET A 269 -12.95 6.90 -3.93
N GLN A 270 -13.31 8.16 -4.24
CA GLN A 270 -13.58 8.60 -5.60
C GLN A 270 -12.36 8.45 -6.51
N GLU A 271 -11.18 8.85 -6.03
CA GLU A 271 -9.90 8.72 -6.75
C GLU A 271 -9.57 7.25 -7.07
N LYS A 272 -9.97 6.32 -6.19
CA LYS A 272 -9.79 4.87 -6.35
C LYS A 272 -10.97 4.16 -7.01
N GLY A 273 -11.95 4.93 -7.51
CA GLY A 273 -13.09 4.40 -8.25
C GLY A 273 -14.04 3.56 -7.40
N VAL A 274 -14.19 3.89 -6.12
CA VAL A 274 -15.21 3.33 -5.23
C VAL A 274 -16.22 4.43 -4.94
N ARG A 275 -17.49 4.17 -5.23
CA ARG A 275 -18.55 5.13 -4.92
C ARG A 275 -19.25 4.73 -3.62
N PRO A 276 -19.69 5.68 -2.79
CA PRO A 276 -20.41 5.35 -1.55
C PRO A 276 -21.66 4.48 -1.78
N GLU A 277 -22.34 4.65 -2.92
CA GLU A 277 -23.49 3.83 -3.31
C GLU A 277 -23.14 2.38 -3.68
N ASP A 278 -21.87 2.06 -3.94
CA ASP A 278 -21.44 0.70 -4.25
C ASP A 278 -21.23 -0.14 -2.98
N VAL A 279 -21.14 0.49 -1.80
CA VAL A 279 -20.90 -0.16 -0.51
C VAL A 279 -22.16 -0.87 -0.01
N ASP A 280 -22.08 -2.18 0.15
CA ASP A 280 -23.18 -3.03 0.65
C ASP A 280 -23.12 -3.24 2.17
N ILE A 281 -21.92 -3.16 2.75
CA ILE A 281 -21.67 -3.36 4.17
C ILE A 281 -20.65 -2.32 4.63
N VAL A 282 -20.92 -1.65 5.74
CA VAL A 282 -19.90 -0.99 6.54
C VAL A 282 -19.72 -1.83 7.79
N VAL A 283 -18.51 -2.27 8.10
CA VAL A 283 -18.20 -2.99 9.35
C VAL A 283 -17.17 -2.19 10.13
N PHE A 284 -17.40 -2.07 11.44
CA PHE A 284 -16.48 -1.39 12.33
C PHE A 284 -15.59 -2.38 13.05
N THR A 285 -14.28 -2.08 13.05
CA THR A 285 -13.35 -2.73 13.97
C THR A 285 -13.65 -2.33 15.40
N HIS A 286 -13.97 -1.05 15.62
CA HIS A 286 -14.42 -0.48 16.88
C HIS A 286 -15.03 0.92 16.67
N LEU A 287 -15.53 1.57 17.72
CA LEU A 287 -16.32 2.83 17.61
C LEU A 287 -15.60 4.13 18.00
N HIS A 288 -14.26 4.20 17.90
CA HIS A 288 -13.57 5.49 18.04
C HIS A 288 -13.85 6.42 16.86
N GLY A 289 -13.74 7.73 17.11
CA GLY A 289 -14.16 8.79 16.19
C GLY A 289 -13.46 8.76 14.83
N ASP A 290 -12.24 8.25 14.77
CA ASP A 290 -11.45 8.06 13.56
C ASP A 290 -11.81 6.80 12.75
N HIS A 291 -12.80 6.03 13.20
CA HIS A 291 -13.33 4.84 12.53
C HIS A 291 -14.80 4.98 12.13
N VAL A 292 -15.51 5.99 12.63
CA VAL A 292 -16.98 6.12 12.45
C VAL A 292 -17.39 7.45 11.84
N GLY A 293 -16.45 8.36 11.60
CA GLY A 293 -16.72 9.76 11.33
C GLY A 293 -17.46 10.04 10.02
N TRP A 294 -17.28 9.23 8.98
CA TRP A 294 -17.98 9.40 7.70
C TRP A 294 -19.32 8.69 7.61
N ASN A 295 -19.83 8.06 8.68
CA ASN A 295 -21.07 7.29 8.61
C ASN A 295 -22.29 8.09 8.17
N LEU A 296 -22.39 9.33 8.62
CA LEU A 296 -23.57 10.18 8.48
C LEU A 296 -23.20 11.54 7.89
N GLN A 297 -24.02 12.00 6.95
CA GLN A 297 -24.11 13.40 6.53
C GLN A 297 -25.34 14.03 7.18
N TYR A 298 -25.25 15.32 7.49
CA TYR A 298 -26.34 16.07 8.09
C TYR A 298 -26.84 17.14 7.13
N GLU A 299 -28.00 16.89 6.52
CA GLU A 299 -28.70 17.84 5.65
C GLU A 299 -29.83 18.48 6.44
N ALA A 300 -29.80 19.82 6.61
CA ALA A 300 -30.78 20.57 7.42
C ALA A 300 -31.01 19.99 8.84
N GLY A 301 -29.96 19.40 9.43
CA GLY A 301 -30.01 18.79 10.77
C GLY A 301 -30.51 17.35 10.81
N SER A 302 -30.95 16.78 9.68
CA SER A 302 -31.39 15.38 9.61
C SER A 302 -30.24 14.46 9.21
N PRO A 303 -30.02 13.34 9.93
CA PRO A 303 -28.97 12.38 9.60
C PRO A 303 -29.33 11.58 8.35
N ARG A 304 -28.38 11.44 7.44
CA ARG A 304 -28.45 10.60 6.25
C ARG A 304 -27.22 9.71 6.16
N PRO A 305 -27.35 8.39 5.93
CA PRO A 305 -26.21 7.52 5.71
C PRO A 305 -25.39 7.96 4.50
N THR A 306 -24.09 8.12 4.69
CA THR A 306 -23.13 8.39 3.60
C THR A 306 -23.06 7.22 2.63
N PHE A 307 -23.25 5.99 3.13
CA PHE A 307 -23.26 4.75 2.36
C PHE A 307 -24.70 4.23 2.28
N PRO A 308 -25.54 4.74 1.37
CA PRO A 308 -27.00 4.60 1.44
C PRO A 308 -27.52 3.18 1.20
N ARG A 309 -26.71 2.30 0.60
CA ARG A 309 -27.06 0.89 0.38
C ARG A 309 -26.54 -0.03 1.49
N ALA A 310 -25.72 0.48 2.40
CA ALA A 310 -25.01 -0.35 3.35
C ALA A 310 -25.86 -0.75 4.55
N ARG A 311 -25.67 -1.99 5.02
CA ARG A 311 -25.92 -2.34 6.43
C ARG A 311 -24.67 -2.04 7.25
N TYR A 312 -24.85 -1.48 8.43
CA TYR A 312 -23.76 -1.03 9.30
C TYR A 312 -23.57 -2.01 10.46
N TYR A 313 -22.52 -2.82 10.41
CA TYR A 313 -22.22 -3.87 11.38
C TYR A 313 -21.38 -3.30 12.52
N VAL A 314 -21.94 -3.34 13.73
CA VAL A 314 -21.35 -2.80 14.96
C VAL A 314 -21.12 -3.94 15.96
N PRO A 315 -19.92 -4.05 16.57
CA PRO A 315 -19.70 -5.02 17.63
C PRO A 315 -20.61 -4.71 18.83
N GLN A 316 -21.37 -5.70 19.32
CA GLN A 316 -22.31 -5.53 20.42
C GLN A 316 -21.65 -4.96 21.68
N ALA A 317 -20.47 -5.47 22.05
CA ALA A 317 -19.76 -5.00 23.25
C ALA A 317 -19.31 -3.53 23.13
N ASP A 318 -18.99 -3.06 21.91
CA ASP A 318 -18.72 -1.64 21.69
C ASP A 318 -20.00 -0.83 21.68
N TRP A 319 -21.08 -1.32 21.07
CA TRP A 319 -22.38 -0.66 21.18
C TRP A 319 -22.75 -0.42 22.65
N ASP A 320 -22.66 -1.45 23.49
CA ASP A 320 -23.00 -1.36 24.91
C ASP A 320 -22.09 -0.36 25.65
N PHE A 321 -20.78 -0.35 25.35
CA PHE A 321 -19.83 0.55 25.98
C PHE A 321 -20.01 2.01 25.57
N PHE A 322 -20.08 2.28 24.26
CA PHE A 322 -20.09 3.64 23.69
C PHE A 322 -21.47 4.29 23.74
N THR A 323 -22.54 3.51 23.90
CA THR A 323 -23.91 4.04 24.07
C THR A 323 -24.41 4.03 25.50
N ASP A 324 -23.56 3.63 26.47
CA ASP A 324 -23.84 3.81 27.89
C ASP A 324 -24.14 5.30 28.17
N PRO A 325 -25.28 5.64 28.81
CA PRO A 325 -25.67 7.03 29.06
C PRO A 325 -24.63 7.86 29.82
N SER A 326 -23.77 7.23 30.64
CA SER A 326 -22.69 7.91 31.36
C SER A 326 -21.50 8.31 30.46
N ARG A 327 -21.42 7.74 29.26
CA ARG A 327 -20.32 7.95 28.31
C ARG A 327 -20.77 8.50 26.95
N LEU A 328 -22.07 8.46 26.67
CA LEU A 328 -22.63 8.88 25.39
C LEU A 328 -22.19 10.30 25.03
N GLY A 329 -21.70 10.47 23.80
CA GLY A 329 -21.21 11.75 23.27
C GLY A 329 -19.73 12.05 23.51
N GLN A 330 -19.02 11.30 24.36
CA GLN A 330 -17.59 11.52 24.60
C GLN A 330 -16.73 11.31 23.33
N TRP A 331 -17.15 10.42 22.44
CA TRP A 331 -16.45 10.09 21.19
C TRP A 331 -17.27 10.41 19.93
N GLY A 332 -18.36 11.17 20.07
CA GLY A 332 -19.25 11.53 18.96
C GLY A 332 -20.15 10.40 18.45
N THR A 333 -20.18 9.24 19.12
CA THR A 333 -21.00 8.07 18.75
C THR A 333 -22.50 8.38 18.67
N ASP A 334 -22.98 9.34 19.47
CA ASP A 334 -24.34 9.88 19.44
C ASP A 334 -24.70 10.55 18.10
N ARG A 335 -23.70 11.04 17.37
CA ARG A 335 -23.85 11.73 16.07
C ARG A 335 -23.36 10.90 14.89
N THR A 336 -22.53 9.88 15.11
CA THR A 336 -21.92 9.11 14.02
C THR A 336 -22.42 7.68 13.92
N VAL A 337 -22.97 7.10 14.99
CA VAL A 337 -23.37 5.68 15.02
C VAL A 337 -24.82 5.51 15.48
N VAL A 338 -25.21 6.11 16.61
CA VAL A 338 -26.56 5.94 17.18
C VAL A 338 -27.68 6.21 16.18
N PRO A 339 -27.63 7.27 15.33
CA PRO A 339 -28.71 7.53 14.38
C PRO A 339 -28.87 6.44 13.32
N LEU A 340 -27.83 5.62 13.04
CA LEU A 340 -27.93 4.47 12.14
C LEU A 340 -28.90 3.40 12.67
N ARG A 341 -29.03 3.30 14.00
CA ARG A 341 -30.03 2.42 14.65
C ARG A 341 -31.44 2.93 14.39
N ASP A 342 -31.66 4.23 14.57
CA ASP A 342 -32.98 4.86 14.35
C ASP A 342 -33.40 4.80 12.88
N LEU A 343 -32.43 4.89 11.97
CA LEU A 343 -32.61 4.71 10.53
C LEU A 343 -32.83 3.23 10.12
N GLY A 344 -32.71 2.28 11.04
CA GLY A 344 -32.94 0.85 10.80
C GLY A 344 -31.87 0.16 9.94
N VAL A 345 -30.70 0.78 9.75
CA VAL A 345 -29.62 0.24 8.90
C VAL A 345 -28.49 -0.43 9.68
N LEU A 346 -28.45 -0.23 11.00
CA LEU A 346 -27.48 -0.86 11.91
C LEU A 346 -27.80 -2.35 12.14
N GLU A 347 -26.77 -3.17 12.24
CA GLU A 347 -26.79 -4.57 12.68
C GLU A 347 -25.77 -4.75 13.81
N LEU A 348 -26.19 -5.36 14.92
CA LEU A 348 -25.28 -5.72 16.01
C LEU A 348 -24.77 -7.14 15.81
N PHE A 349 -23.49 -7.37 16.05
CA PHE A 349 -22.90 -8.70 16.00
C PHE A 349 -22.00 -8.98 17.20
N SER A 350 -21.79 -10.28 17.47
CA SER A 350 -20.92 -10.77 18.54
C SER A 350 -20.11 -11.95 18.02
N GLY A 351 -18.86 -12.07 18.46
CA GLY A 351 -18.01 -13.19 18.08
C GLY A 351 -17.59 -13.18 16.61
N GLU A 352 -17.30 -14.36 16.08
CA GLU A 352 -17.03 -14.55 14.66
C GLU A 352 -18.33 -14.50 13.85
N THR A 353 -18.39 -13.60 12.87
CA THR A 353 -19.55 -13.35 12.02
C THR A 353 -19.11 -13.25 10.58
N ALA A 354 -19.74 -14.03 9.69
CA ALA A 354 -19.45 -14.00 8.26
C ALA A 354 -20.12 -12.78 7.61
N LEU A 355 -19.32 -11.92 6.96
CA LEU A 355 -19.80 -10.72 6.27
C LEU A 355 -20.01 -10.97 4.77
N ALA A 356 -19.15 -11.81 4.18
CA ALA A 356 -19.22 -12.31 2.82
C ALA A 356 -18.41 -13.61 2.71
N GLU A 357 -18.43 -14.25 1.54
CA GLU A 357 -17.55 -15.39 1.25
C GLU A 357 -16.08 -14.99 1.47
N GLY A 358 -15.41 -15.68 2.38
CA GLY A 358 -14.01 -15.43 2.71
C GLY A 358 -13.73 -14.19 3.56
N VAL A 359 -14.76 -13.54 4.13
CA VAL A 359 -14.62 -12.35 5.00
C VAL A 359 -15.38 -12.58 6.31
N THR A 360 -14.67 -12.69 7.42
CA THR A 360 -15.24 -13.00 8.74
C THR A 360 -14.65 -12.10 9.83
N THR A 361 -15.47 -11.65 10.78
CA THR A 361 -14.97 -10.92 11.96
C THR A 361 -14.21 -11.87 12.90
N LEU A 362 -13.21 -11.35 13.61
CA LEU A 362 -12.41 -12.06 14.59
C LEU A 362 -12.29 -11.18 15.84
N PRO A 363 -12.87 -11.59 16.99
CA PRO A 363 -12.78 -10.80 18.22
C PRO A 363 -11.33 -10.60 18.66
N THR A 364 -10.96 -9.34 18.88
CA THR A 364 -9.63 -8.90 19.32
C THR A 364 -9.73 -7.82 20.40
N PRO A 365 -10.41 -8.11 21.53
CA PRO A 365 -10.72 -7.11 22.54
C PRO A 365 -9.48 -6.57 23.26
N GLY A 366 -9.63 -5.38 23.84
CA GLY A 366 -8.66 -4.74 24.71
C GLY A 366 -8.51 -3.25 24.40
N HIS A 367 -8.32 -2.91 23.12
CA HIS A 367 -8.33 -1.51 22.69
C HIS A 367 -9.69 -0.87 23.00
N THR A 368 -10.75 -1.54 22.58
CA THR A 368 -12.11 -1.37 23.09
C THR A 368 -12.68 -2.73 23.49
N PRO A 369 -13.77 -2.80 24.29
CA PRO A 369 -14.36 -4.07 24.71
C PRO A 369 -14.82 -4.97 23.54
N GLY A 370 -15.31 -4.35 22.47
CA GLY A 370 -15.80 -5.00 21.26
C GLY A 370 -14.84 -4.95 20.08
N HIS A 371 -13.59 -4.52 20.26
CA HIS A 371 -12.62 -4.45 19.16
C HIS A 371 -12.54 -5.78 18.41
N THR A 372 -12.62 -5.71 17.08
CA THR A 372 -12.56 -6.86 16.19
C THR A 372 -11.66 -6.60 14.99
N SER A 373 -10.91 -7.63 14.60
CA SER A 373 -10.18 -7.71 13.34
C SER A 373 -11.03 -8.40 12.27
N ILE A 374 -10.70 -8.21 10.98
CA ILE A 374 -11.41 -8.85 9.86
C ILE A 374 -10.48 -9.85 9.17
N MET A 375 -10.80 -11.14 9.29
CA MET A 375 -10.08 -12.24 8.63
C MET A 375 -10.54 -12.37 7.19
N LEU A 376 -9.57 -12.38 6.28
CA LEU A 376 -9.74 -12.59 4.85
C LEU A 376 -9.12 -13.94 4.49
N ALA A 377 -9.87 -14.81 3.82
CA ALA A 377 -9.40 -16.12 3.39
C ALA A 377 -9.98 -16.50 2.03
N SER A 378 -9.11 -16.75 1.05
CA SER A 378 -9.54 -17.20 -0.28
C SER A 378 -8.40 -17.95 -0.97
N LEU A 379 -8.71 -19.08 -1.62
CA LEU A 379 -7.76 -19.88 -2.40
C LEU A 379 -6.47 -20.25 -1.65
N GLY A 380 -6.56 -20.48 -0.34
CA GLY A 380 -5.42 -20.79 0.52
C GLY A 380 -4.58 -19.57 0.95
N GLU A 381 -4.89 -18.38 0.46
CA GLU A 381 -4.28 -17.12 0.90
C GLU A 381 -5.09 -16.51 2.04
N ARG A 382 -4.38 -15.88 3.00
CA ARG A 382 -4.98 -15.26 4.17
C ARG A 382 -4.37 -13.90 4.50
N ALA A 383 -5.22 -12.98 4.95
CA ALA A 383 -4.81 -11.69 5.50
C ALA A 383 -5.72 -11.32 6.68
N LEU A 384 -5.23 -10.44 7.54
CA LEU A 384 -6.00 -9.90 8.67
C LEU A 384 -5.98 -8.36 8.60
N ILE A 385 -7.16 -7.76 8.53
CA ILE A 385 -7.32 -6.34 8.83
C ILE A 385 -7.39 -6.20 10.34
N CYS A 386 -6.34 -5.64 10.91
CA CYS A 386 -6.04 -5.67 12.34
C CYS A 386 -6.85 -4.65 13.15
N GLY A 387 -7.42 -3.62 12.51
CA GLY A 387 -7.87 -2.43 13.23
C GLY A 387 -6.75 -1.87 14.12
N ASP A 388 -7.15 -1.40 15.29
CA ASP A 388 -6.29 -0.79 16.30
C ASP A 388 -5.51 -1.77 17.20
N LEU A 389 -5.13 -2.93 16.67
CA LEU A 389 -4.15 -3.78 17.36
C LEU A 389 -2.80 -3.07 17.53
N ALA A 390 -2.44 -2.13 16.66
CA ALA A 390 -1.27 -1.28 16.80
C ALA A 390 -1.42 0.05 16.05
N HIS A 391 -0.84 1.09 16.63
CA HIS A 391 -0.84 2.47 16.15
C HIS A 391 0.52 2.89 15.58
N HIS A 392 1.60 2.25 16.04
CA HIS A 392 2.95 2.47 15.53
C HIS A 392 3.61 1.11 15.19
N PRO A 393 4.36 0.98 14.07
CA PRO A 393 5.02 -0.27 13.71
C PRO A 393 5.96 -0.86 14.76
N ALA A 394 6.50 -0.04 15.67
CA ALA A 394 7.28 -0.52 16.83
C ALA A 394 6.48 -1.47 17.76
N GLN A 395 5.16 -1.33 17.87
CA GLN A 395 4.34 -2.22 18.70
C GLN A 395 4.31 -3.67 18.19
N VAL A 396 4.72 -3.92 16.94
CA VAL A 396 4.88 -5.31 16.46
C VAL A 396 6.05 -6.00 17.14
N ASP A 397 7.10 -5.27 17.46
CA ASP A 397 8.25 -5.73 18.24
C ASP A 397 7.97 -5.63 19.75
N GLN A 398 7.35 -4.53 20.15
CA GLN A 398 7.10 -4.14 21.54
C GLN A 398 5.62 -4.25 21.88
N THR A 399 5.10 -5.48 21.90
CA THR A 399 3.67 -5.73 22.07
C THR A 399 3.11 -5.26 23.41
N SER A 400 3.98 -5.05 24.40
CA SER A 400 3.65 -4.52 25.73
C SER A 400 3.42 -3.01 25.76
N TRP A 401 3.69 -2.27 24.69
CA TRP A 401 3.50 -0.82 24.67
C TRP A 401 2.03 -0.47 24.46
N VAL A 402 1.45 0.15 25.48
CA VAL A 402 0.02 0.48 25.59
C VAL A 402 -0.18 1.97 25.27
N PRO A 403 -0.92 2.31 24.21
CA PRO A 403 -1.34 3.68 23.96
C PRO A 403 -2.38 4.15 25.00
N ALA A 404 -2.54 5.46 25.14
CA ALA A 404 -3.49 6.07 26.08
C ALA A 404 -4.97 5.70 25.83
N PHE A 405 -5.28 5.16 24.66
CA PHE A 405 -6.64 4.87 24.19
C PHE A 405 -7.04 3.40 24.32
N ASP A 406 -6.14 2.52 24.82
CA ASP A 406 -6.54 1.14 25.15
C ASP A 406 -7.41 1.15 26.42
N THR A 407 -8.67 0.74 26.29
CA THR A 407 -9.64 0.68 27.39
C THR A 407 -9.22 -0.31 28.47
N ASP A 408 -8.71 -1.48 28.06
CA ASP A 408 -8.06 -2.46 28.92
C ASP A 408 -6.68 -2.78 28.34
N GLY A 409 -5.66 -2.06 28.84
CA GLY A 409 -4.28 -2.22 28.39
C GLY A 409 -3.72 -3.64 28.62
N ALA A 410 -4.14 -4.34 29.69
CA ALA A 410 -3.66 -5.69 29.96
C ALA A 410 -4.23 -6.68 28.93
N GLN A 411 -5.52 -6.57 28.64
CA GLN A 411 -6.17 -7.38 27.62
C GLN A 411 -5.64 -7.04 26.21
N ALA A 412 -5.44 -5.75 25.90
CA ALA A 412 -4.89 -5.32 24.62
C ALA A 412 -3.50 -5.92 24.36
N VAL A 413 -2.61 -5.93 25.37
CA VAL A 413 -1.28 -6.57 25.25
C VAL A 413 -1.38 -8.07 25.00
N GLN A 414 -2.27 -8.77 25.70
CA GLN A 414 -2.48 -10.21 25.50
C GLN A 414 -3.00 -10.51 24.09
N THR A 415 -4.03 -9.78 23.66
CA THR A 415 -4.61 -9.91 22.32
C THR A 415 -3.58 -9.60 21.23
N ARG A 416 -2.90 -8.45 21.32
CA ARG A 416 -1.87 -8.01 20.36
C ARG A 416 -0.76 -9.04 20.22
N SER A 417 -0.23 -9.54 21.34
CA SER A 417 0.83 -10.54 21.34
C SER A 417 0.38 -11.83 20.65
N ARG A 418 -0.79 -12.37 21.02
CA ARG A 418 -1.35 -13.59 20.42
C ARG A 418 -1.58 -13.44 18.91
N ILE A 419 -2.15 -12.32 18.48
CA ILE A 419 -2.43 -12.09 17.06
C ILE A 419 -1.14 -11.89 16.26
N PHE A 420 -0.15 -11.17 16.80
CA PHE A 420 1.11 -10.98 16.10
C PHE A 420 1.95 -12.26 16.02
N ASP A 421 1.86 -13.14 17.02
CA ASP A 421 2.44 -14.49 16.97
C ASP A 421 1.79 -15.32 15.84
N MET A 422 0.46 -15.27 15.71
CA MET A 422 -0.26 -15.93 14.61
C MET A 422 0.15 -15.36 13.24
N LEU A 423 0.17 -14.04 13.09
CA LEU A 423 0.55 -13.37 11.83
C LEU A 423 1.97 -13.71 11.39
N GLU A 424 2.92 -13.77 12.34
CA GLU A 424 4.31 -14.14 12.09
C GLU A 424 4.47 -15.63 11.78
N SER A 425 3.93 -16.51 12.63
CA SER A 425 4.13 -17.96 12.53
C SER A 425 3.47 -18.58 11.30
N GLU A 426 2.28 -18.12 10.95
CA GLU A 426 1.55 -18.59 9.78
C GLU A 426 1.90 -17.81 8.50
N GLY A 427 2.69 -16.72 8.63
CA GLY A 427 3.03 -15.86 7.52
C GLY A 427 1.79 -15.29 6.85
N LEU A 428 0.91 -14.64 7.60
CA LEU A 428 -0.26 -13.94 7.07
C LEU A 428 0.12 -12.51 6.66
N VAL A 429 -0.65 -11.92 5.75
CA VAL A 429 -0.57 -10.48 5.49
C VAL A 429 -1.32 -9.75 6.61
N ALA A 430 -0.65 -8.80 7.25
CA ALA A 430 -1.22 -7.92 8.26
C ALA A 430 -1.57 -6.57 7.62
N VAL A 431 -2.75 -6.03 7.91
CA VAL A 431 -3.26 -4.76 7.37
C VAL A 431 -3.62 -3.85 8.53
N PHE A 432 -2.97 -2.69 8.65
CA PHE A 432 -3.06 -1.80 9.81
C PHE A 432 -3.59 -0.42 9.45
N CYS A 433 -4.64 0.02 10.14
CA CYS A 433 -5.29 1.32 9.91
C CYS A 433 -4.35 2.51 10.18
N HIS A 434 -3.38 2.35 11.09
CA HIS A 434 -2.52 3.42 11.56
C HIS A 434 -1.10 3.45 10.99
N PHE A 435 -0.74 2.49 10.12
CA PHE A 435 0.63 2.40 9.60
C PHE A 435 0.79 3.21 8.31
N PRO A 436 2.02 3.71 7.99
CA PRO A 436 2.24 4.42 6.74
C PRO A 436 1.98 3.55 5.51
N THR A 437 1.32 4.13 4.49
CA THR A 437 0.99 3.46 3.21
C THR A 437 2.20 2.86 2.47
N PRO A 438 2.20 1.58 2.04
CA PRO A 438 1.08 0.67 2.18
C PRO A 438 0.96 0.18 3.62
N GLY A 439 -0.22 0.34 4.20
CA GLY A 439 -0.58 -0.12 5.53
C GLY A 439 -0.68 -1.65 5.63
N PHE A 440 -0.40 -2.38 4.54
CA PHE A 440 -0.37 -3.83 4.50
C PHE A 440 1.04 -4.38 4.26
N GLY A 441 1.34 -5.47 4.96
CA GLY A 441 2.68 -6.02 5.05
C GLY A 441 2.72 -7.39 5.71
N ARG A 442 3.92 -7.86 6.04
CA ARG A 442 4.12 -9.12 6.78
C ARG A 442 4.97 -8.85 8.03
N LEU A 443 4.67 -9.58 9.11
CA LEU A 443 5.53 -9.59 10.29
C LEU A 443 6.67 -10.58 10.04
N VAL A 444 7.92 -10.10 10.11
CA VAL A 444 9.13 -10.88 9.83
C VAL A 444 10.18 -10.66 10.91
N ARG A 445 11.15 -11.58 11.01
CA ARG A 445 12.32 -11.40 11.87
C ARG A 445 13.45 -10.70 11.14
N LEU A 446 13.99 -9.65 11.76
CA LEU A 446 15.22 -8.99 11.36
C LEU A 446 16.09 -8.85 12.61
N GLU A 447 17.27 -9.49 12.61
CA GLU A 447 18.23 -9.42 13.74
C GLU A 447 17.59 -9.73 15.11
N GLY A 448 16.70 -10.73 15.13
CA GLY A 448 15.98 -11.18 16.34
C GLY A 448 14.72 -10.38 16.68
N ARG A 449 14.50 -9.21 16.08
CA ARG A 449 13.33 -8.35 16.31
C ARG A 449 12.18 -8.68 15.36
N ARG A 450 10.93 -8.53 15.83
CA ARG A 450 9.77 -8.60 14.94
C ARG A 450 9.60 -7.25 14.23
N VAL A 451 9.53 -7.26 12.91
CA VAL A 451 9.47 -6.06 12.06
C VAL A 451 8.29 -6.19 11.11
N PHE A 452 7.55 -5.10 10.93
CA PHE A 452 6.55 -4.98 9.88
C PHE A 452 7.25 -4.65 8.56
N ARG A 453 7.18 -5.55 7.59
CA ARG A 453 7.69 -5.33 6.24
C ARG A 453 6.52 -5.09 5.30
N ALA A 454 6.32 -3.82 4.94
CA ALA A 454 5.36 -3.39 3.92
C ALA A 454 5.59 -4.13 2.58
N LEU A 455 4.51 -4.41 1.84
CA LEU A 455 4.53 -5.17 0.58
C LEU A 455 4.66 -4.32 -0.69
#